data_AF-A0A417IJW0-F1
#
_entry.id   AF-A0A417IJW0-F1
#
_cell.length_a   1.000
_cell.length_b   1.000
_cell.length_c   1.000
_cell.angle_alpha   90.00
_cell.angle_beta   90.00
_cell.angle_gamma   90.00
#
_symmetry.space_group_name_H-M   'P 1'
#
loop_
_entity.id
_entity.type
_entity.pdbx_description
1 polymer ?
#
loop_
_entity_poly.entity_id
_entity_poly.type
_entity_poly.pdbx_seq_one_letter_code
_entity_poly.pdbx_strand_id
1 'polypeptide(L)'
;MLKPYPLSAGRIDDASLAEDKKTCRKIGPCGIGKHALYLNSFFIDRRYYVPFSMVTRVYKRVAMSKGGFSGKGIFATLSYLVVEFDGGQKVCNFKYEQQVDDFLSVIRAEHPSIPCVSAAAERRIAEEQTRREEEERNRPPMSAQAEKTVQALDNAIDYLERRPELTERLSAAAKRRRNFQCTNGSYRWAAMAITLLGFAALAYGIVSFMRHGSFSIYFTLFGLAAIFTFAGFSVLPTARNNRASIMQNDAQAQEKMQAYLADYLNFPLPARYAHPVVLRRMQRAVMDGRAVTAAQALDVVKADLKALNADVTVSQEEYDEVVAIKSMFLNAEYQ
;
A
#
# COMPACT_ATOMS: atom_id res chain seq x y z
N MET A 1 -7.11 28.66 -27.81
CA MET A 1 -7.31 27.42 -27.03
C MET A 1 -8.58 26.76 -27.54
N LEU A 2 -8.62 25.44 -27.82
CA LEU A 2 -9.86 24.79 -28.29
C LEU A 2 -10.96 24.88 -27.23
N LYS A 3 -12.17 25.29 -27.64
CA LYS A 3 -13.36 25.32 -26.78
C LYS A 3 -13.69 23.89 -26.32
N PRO A 4 -13.83 23.63 -25.01
CA PRO A 4 -14.16 22.29 -24.53
C PRO A 4 -15.61 21.94 -24.89
N TYR A 5 -15.87 20.67 -25.17
CA TYR A 5 -17.21 20.17 -25.52
C TYR A 5 -17.95 19.66 -24.28
N PRO A 6 -19.23 20.02 -24.08
CA PRO A 6 -19.99 19.57 -22.92
C PRO A 6 -20.31 18.07 -23.03
N LEU A 7 -20.14 17.32 -21.95
CA LEU A 7 -20.54 15.89 -21.91
C LEU A 7 -21.91 15.66 -21.27
N SER A 8 -22.38 16.54 -20.39
CA SER A 8 -23.70 16.46 -19.75
C SER A 8 -24.72 17.38 -20.44
N ALA A 9 -25.98 17.39 -19.99
CA ALA A 9 -26.98 18.36 -20.46
C ALA A 9 -26.69 19.80 -19.98
N GLY A 10 -25.97 19.96 -18.87
CA GLY A 10 -25.61 21.28 -18.32
C GLY A 10 -24.72 22.10 -19.26
N ARG A 11 -24.92 23.41 -19.25
CA ARG A 11 -24.15 24.37 -20.05
C ARG A 11 -23.62 25.49 -19.16
N ILE A 12 -22.44 26.00 -19.53
CA ILE A 12 -21.85 27.22 -18.98
C ILE A 12 -21.75 28.18 -20.16
N ASP A 13 -21.99 29.47 -19.93
CA ASP A 13 -21.83 30.49 -20.95
C ASP A 13 -20.37 30.54 -21.45
N ASP A 14 -20.20 30.99 -22.68
CA ASP A 14 -18.89 30.89 -23.36
C ASP A 14 -17.79 31.72 -22.68
N ALA A 15 -18.14 32.85 -22.09
CA ALA A 15 -17.19 33.74 -21.43
C ALA A 15 -16.71 33.13 -20.11
N SER A 16 -17.62 32.69 -19.25
CA SER A 16 -17.27 32.00 -18.01
C SER A 16 -16.56 30.68 -18.27
N LEU A 17 -16.95 29.92 -19.29
CA LEU A 17 -16.28 28.66 -19.66
C LEU A 17 -14.82 28.89 -20.10
N ALA A 18 -14.56 29.97 -20.86
CA ALA A 18 -13.22 30.32 -21.30
C ALA A 18 -12.31 30.70 -20.11
N GLU A 19 -12.82 31.53 -19.20
CA GLU A 19 -12.07 31.96 -18.02
C GLU A 19 -11.87 30.83 -17.00
N ASP A 20 -12.90 30.02 -16.77
CA ASP A 20 -12.86 28.86 -15.88
C ASP A 20 -11.85 27.81 -16.39
N LYS A 21 -11.81 27.54 -17.71
CA LYS A 21 -10.80 26.65 -18.30
C LYS A 21 -9.38 27.21 -18.21
N LYS A 22 -9.22 28.53 -18.29
CA LYS A 22 -7.93 29.21 -18.22
C LYS A 22 -7.37 29.16 -16.80
N THR A 23 -8.21 29.34 -15.79
CA THR A 23 -7.84 29.41 -14.37
C THR A 23 -7.93 28.06 -13.65
N CYS A 24 -8.46 27.01 -14.28
CA CYS A 24 -8.59 25.69 -13.67
C CYS A 24 -7.25 25.14 -13.17
N ARG A 25 -7.28 24.45 -12.02
CA ARG A 25 -6.15 23.68 -11.51
C ARG A 25 -5.91 22.47 -12.41
N LYS A 26 -4.83 22.48 -13.19
CA LYS A 26 -4.47 21.36 -14.07
C LYS A 26 -3.80 20.25 -13.27
N ILE A 27 -4.36 19.04 -13.36
CA ILE A 27 -3.77 17.83 -12.77
C ILE A 27 -3.81 16.74 -13.84
N GLY A 28 -2.62 16.30 -14.27
CA GLY A 28 -2.48 15.39 -15.41
C GLY A 28 -3.16 15.97 -16.66
N PRO A 29 -3.92 15.16 -17.43
CA PRO A 29 -4.61 15.62 -18.63
C PRO A 29 -5.96 16.30 -18.36
N CYS A 30 -6.38 16.37 -17.08
CA CYS A 30 -7.64 16.94 -16.64
C CYS A 30 -7.42 18.29 -15.92
N GLY A 31 -8.51 18.99 -15.60
CA GLY A 31 -8.47 20.21 -14.80
C GLY A 31 -9.72 20.38 -13.94
N ILE A 32 -9.56 21.07 -12.82
CA ILE A 32 -10.63 21.39 -11.86
C ILE A 32 -10.83 22.90 -11.93
N GLY A 33 -11.92 23.34 -12.54
CA GLY A 33 -12.34 24.74 -12.55
C GLY A 33 -13.10 25.10 -11.29
N LYS A 34 -13.58 26.33 -11.24
CA LYS A 34 -14.58 26.79 -10.26
C LYS A 34 -15.99 26.32 -10.62
N HIS A 35 -16.29 26.23 -11.92
CA HIS A 35 -17.63 25.90 -12.41
C HIS A 35 -17.75 24.49 -13.02
N ALA A 36 -16.66 23.95 -13.56
CA ALA A 36 -16.67 22.63 -14.21
C ALA A 36 -15.41 21.80 -13.99
N LEU A 37 -15.57 20.49 -14.17
CA LEU A 37 -14.47 19.58 -14.42
C LEU A 37 -14.12 19.58 -15.90
N TYR A 38 -12.83 19.68 -16.22
CA TYR A 38 -12.31 19.58 -17.57
C TYR A 38 -11.64 18.23 -17.80
N LEU A 39 -12.17 17.45 -18.74
CA LEU A 39 -11.78 16.06 -18.96
C LEU A 39 -11.06 15.89 -20.29
N ASN A 40 -10.19 14.89 -20.39
CA ASN A 40 -9.42 14.66 -21.60
C ASN A 40 -10.13 13.76 -22.61
N SER A 41 -9.72 13.90 -23.86
CA SER A 41 -9.83 12.83 -24.86
C SER A 41 -8.55 12.00 -24.87
N PHE A 42 -8.46 10.99 -25.73
CA PHE A 42 -7.26 10.19 -25.85
C PHE A 42 -6.02 11.00 -26.27
N PHE A 43 -6.21 12.09 -27.04
CA PHE A 43 -5.12 12.89 -27.61
C PHE A 43 -5.05 14.33 -27.10
N ILE A 44 -6.14 14.85 -26.52
CA ILE A 44 -6.27 16.27 -26.19
C ILE A 44 -6.70 16.42 -24.72
N ASP A 45 -5.85 17.07 -23.93
CA ASP A 45 -6.12 17.50 -22.57
C ASP A 45 -7.31 18.46 -22.51
N ARG A 46 -8.15 18.34 -21.47
CA ARG A 46 -9.26 19.29 -21.20
C ARG A 46 -10.12 19.58 -22.46
N ARG A 47 -10.35 18.54 -23.27
CA ARG A 47 -11.16 18.58 -24.50
C ARG A 47 -12.66 18.67 -24.20
N TYR A 48 -13.05 18.14 -23.05
CA TYR A 48 -14.42 18.06 -22.60
C TYR A 48 -14.63 18.82 -21.30
N TYR A 49 -15.87 19.17 -20.99
CA TYR A 49 -16.23 19.68 -19.66
C TYR A 49 -17.54 19.10 -19.14
N VAL A 50 -17.67 19.07 -17.82
CA VAL A 50 -18.89 18.73 -17.09
C VAL A 50 -19.08 19.77 -15.98
N PRO A 51 -20.15 20.57 -15.98
CA PRO A 51 -20.46 21.48 -14.87
C PRO A 51 -20.63 20.70 -13.57
N PHE A 52 -20.17 21.24 -12.44
CA PHE A 52 -20.28 20.56 -11.14
C PHE A 52 -21.72 20.18 -10.76
N SER A 53 -22.70 21.00 -11.16
CA SER A 53 -24.12 20.72 -10.95
C SER A 53 -24.60 19.41 -11.60
N MET A 54 -23.84 18.88 -12.56
CA MET A 54 -24.15 17.64 -13.27
C MET A 54 -23.26 16.47 -12.85
N VAL A 55 -22.21 16.72 -12.07
CA VAL A 55 -21.30 15.66 -11.60
C VAL A 55 -21.97 14.93 -10.45
N THR A 56 -22.15 13.63 -10.61
CA THR A 56 -22.73 12.78 -9.56
C THR A 56 -21.66 12.04 -8.76
N ARG A 57 -20.50 11.77 -9.36
CA ARG A 57 -19.42 11.01 -8.72
C ARG A 57 -18.08 11.19 -9.43
N VAL A 58 -16.98 11.14 -8.68
CA VAL A 58 -15.63 11.18 -9.25
C VAL A 58 -14.74 10.20 -8.50
N TYR A 59 -14.24 9.14 -9.11
CA TYR A 59 -13.48 8.12 -8.37
C TYR A 59 -12.33 7.51 -9.16
N LYS A 60 -11.38 6.91 -8.44
CA LYS A 60 -10.25 6.17 -9.02
C LYS A 60 -10.69 4.76 -9.38
N ARG A 61 -10.33 4.31 -10.59
CA ARG A 61 -10.39 2.90 -10.99
C ARG A 61 -9.00 2.45 -11.41
N VAL A 62 -8.54 1.32 -10.89
CA VAL A 62 -7.26 0.72 -11.28
C VAL A 62 -7.56 -0.54 -12.08
N ALA A 63 -7.04 -0.65 -13.31
CA ALA A 63 -7.02 -1.92 -14.02
C ALA A 63 -5.62 -2.51 -13.92
N MET A 64 -5.54 -3.77 -13.50
CA MET A 64 -4.33 -4.57 -13.56
C MET A 64 -4.34 -5.39 -14.85
N SER A 65 -3.19 -5.49 -15.53
CA SER A 65 -3.04 -6.41 -16.65
C SER A 65 -3.15 -7.86 -16.16
N LYS A 66 -3.74 -8.76 -16.96
CA LYS A 66 -3.86 -10.20 -16.64
C LYS A 66 -2.51 -10.87 -16.29
N GLY A 67 -1.40 -10.34 -16.79
CA GLY A 67 -0.04 -10.83 -16.50
C GLY A 67 0.43 -10.57 -15.07
N GLY A 68 -0.16 -9.61 -14.36
CA GLY A 68 0.14 -9.33 -12.95
C GLY A 68 -0.49 -10.32 -11.97
N PHE A 69 -1.64 -10.91 -12.34
CA PHE A 69 -2.32 -11.92 -11.52
C PHE A 69 -1.72 -13.33 -11.71
N SER A 70 -1.09 -13.59 -12.87
CA SER A 70 -0.47 -14.89 -13.20
C SER A 70 1.03 -14.98 -12.87
N GLY A 71 1.64 -13.91 -12.34
CA GLY A 71 3.06 -13.84 -12.05
C GLY A 71 3.97 -13.90 -13.29
N LYS A 72 3.40 -13.76 -14.50
CA LYS A 72 4.12 -13.82 -15.78
C LYS A 72 3.75 -12.60 -16.63
N GLY A 73 4.47 -11.50 -16.43
CA GLY A 73 4.35 -10.29 -17.25
C GLY A 73 4.84 -9.03 -16.54
N ILE A 74 5.11 -7.98 -17.32
CA ILE A 74 5.44 -6.66 -16.79
C ILE A 74 4.19 -6.10 -16.10
N PHE A 75 4.32 -5.79 -14.81
CA PHE A 75 3.30 -5.08 -14.03
C PHE A 75 3.12 -3.67 -14.60
N ALA A 76 2.01 -3.44 -15.29
CA ALA A 76 1.56 -2.12 -15.67
C ALA A 76 0.18 -1.90 -15.05
N THR A 77 0.10 -1.08 -14.01
CA THR A 77 -1.16 -0.58 -13.46
C THR A 77 -1.59 0.60 -14.32
N LEU A 78 -2.81 0.54 -14.85
CA LEU A 78 -3.44 1.66 -15.52
C LEU A 78 -4.43 2.28 -14.55
N SER A 79 -4.11 3.49 -14.10
CA SER A 79 -4.95 4.26 -13.18
C SER A 79 -5.83 5.23 -13.97
N TYR A 80 -7.13 5.15 -13.70
CA TYR A 80 -8.16 5.91 -14.37
C TYR A 80 -8.90 6.79 -13.37
N LEU A 81 -9.21 8.02 -13.77
CA LEU A 81 -10.24 8.84 -13.14
C LEU A 81 -11.56 8.59 -13.85
N VAL A 82 -12.60 8.22 -13.12
CA VAL A 82 -13.96 8.07 -13.64
C VAL A 82 -14.81 9.20 -13.11
N VAL A 83 -15.45 9.94 -14.02
CA VAL A 83 -16.42 10.99 -13.69
C VAL A 83 -17.78 10.54 -14.19
N GLU A 84 -18.73 10.37 -13.28
CA GLU A 84 -20.13 10.10 -13.59
C GLU A 84 -20.92 11.41 -13.58
N PHE A 85 -21.84 11.54 -14.54
CA PHE A 85 -22.67 12.72 -14.71
C PHE A 85 -23.92 12.35 -15.50
N ASP A 86 -25.09 12.87 -15.10
CA ASP A 86 -26.34 12.88 -15.89
C ASP A 86 -26.54 11.67 -16.84
N GLY A 87 -26.60 10.45 -16.27
CA GLY A 87 -26.83 9.20 -17.02
C GLY A 87 -25.63 8.67 -17.83
N GLY A 88 -24.49 9.35 -17.82
CA GLY A 88 -23.27 8.99 -18.51
C GLY A 88 -22.04 8.89 -17.60
N GLN A 89 -20.93 8.43 -18.18
CA GLN A 89 -19.64 8.37 -17.52
C GLN A 89 -18.51 8.72 -18.49
N LYS A 90 -17.44 9.33 -17.97
CA LYS A 90 -16.20 9.55 -18.69
C LYS A 90 -15.03 8.97 -17.92
N VAL A 91 -14.29 8.08 -18.58
CA VAL A 91 -13.02 7.54 -18.08
C VAL A 91 -11.87 8.38 -18.66
N CYS A 92 -10.96 8.80 -17.79
CA CYS A 92 -9.79 9.60 -18.11
C CYS A 92 -8.53 8.85 -17.67
N ASN A 93 -7.60 8.61 -18.61
CA ASN A 93 -6.37 7.88 -18.32
C ASN A 93 -5.33 8.83 -17.73
N PHE A 94 -4.67 8.42 -16.65
CA PHE A 94 -3.55 9.15 -16.08
C PHE A 94 -2.26 8.34 -16.22
N LYS A 95 -1.16 9.04 -16.52
CA LYS A 95 0.17 8.41 -16.60
C LYS A 95 0.70 8.03 -15.22
N TYR A 96 0.39 8.84 -14.21
CA TYR A 96 0.85 8.66 -12.84
C TYR A 96 -0.37 8.52 -11.91
N GLU A 97 -0.40 7.45 -11.12
CA GLU A 97 -1.49 7.20 -10.17
C GLU A 97 -1.63 8.32 -9.15
N GLN A 98 -0.51 8.85 -8.66
CA GLN A 98 -0.49 9.96 -7.71
C GLN A 98 -1.32 11.16 -8.19
N GLN A 99 -1.35 11.44 -9.50
CA GLN A 99 -2.14 12.55 -10.04
C GLN A 99 -3.65 12.29 -9.96
N VAL A 100 -4.09 11.03 -9.97
CA VAL A 100 -5.50 10.68 -9.72
C VAL A 100 -5.82 10.93 -8.25
N ASP A 101 -4.92 10.54 -7.35
CA ASP A 101 -5.09 10.76 -5.91
C ASP A 101 -5.08 12.25 -5.54
N ASP A 102 -4.19 13.04 -6.15
CA ASP A 102 -4.16 14.49 -6.03
C ASP A 102 -5.45 15.13 -6.60
N PHE A 103 -5.99 14.60 -7.71
CA PHE A 103 -7.26 15.09 -8.24
C PHE A 103 -8.40 14.84 -7.24
N LEU A 104 -8.49 13.63 -6.70
CA LEU A 104 -9.53 13.26 -5.73
C LEU A 104 -9.39 14.01 -4.41
N SER A 105 -8.18 14.30 -3.95
CA SER A 105 -7.98 15.09 -2.72
C SER A 105 -8.55 16.49 -2.85
N VAL A 106 -8.38 17.13 -4.02
CA VAL A 106 -8.97 18.44 -4.32
C VAL A 106 -10.49 18.37 -4.37
N ILE A 107 -11.07 17.35 -5.02
CA ILE A 107 -12.53 17.17 -5.05
C ILE A 107 -13.10 16.98 -3.66
N ARG A 108 -12.47 16.17 -2.80
CA ARG A 108 -12.92 15.99 -1.40
C ARG A 108 -12.89 17.31 -0.61
N ALA A 109 -11.89 18.14 -0.85
CA ALA A 109 -11.72 19.40 -0.12
C ALA A 109 -12.69 20.49 -0.61
N GLU A 110 -12.85 20.65 -1.92
CA GLU A 110 -13.60 21.75 -2.53
C GLU A 110 -15.08 21.38 -2.80
N HIS A 111 -15.39 20.09 -2.97
CA HIS A 111 -16.73 19.58 -3.28
C HIS A 111 -17.07 18.31 -2.46
N PRO A 112 -17.19 18.42 -1.12
CA PRO A 112 -17.39 17.26 -0.24
C PRO A 112 -18.69 16.48 -0.49
N SER A 113 -19.67 17.08 -1.15
CA SER A 113 -20.93 16.41 -1.55
C SER A 113 -20.76 15.45 -2.74
N ILE A 114 -19.67 15.55 -3.50
CA ILE A 114 -19.38 14.66 -4.63
C ILE A 114 -18.63 13.43 -4.11
N PRO A 115 -19.21 12.23 -4.18
CA PRO A 115 -18.55 11.07 -3.63
C PRO A 115 -17.30 10.67 -4.42
N CYS A 116 -16.24 10.35 -3.69
CA CYS A 116 -14.91 10.07 -4.24
C CYS A 116 -14.55 8.58 -4.38
N VAL A 117 -15.56 7.72 -4.24
CA VAL A 117 -15.49 6.26 -4.35
C VAL A 117 -16.59 5.79 -5.30
N SER A 118 -16.48 4.59 -5.88
CA SER A 118 -17.53 4.06 -6.76
C SER A 118 -18.79 3.69 -5.95
N ALA A 119 -19.97 3.69 -6.57
CA ALA A 119 -21.21 3.25 -5.90
C ALA A 119 -21.14 1.80 -5.40
N ALA A 120 -20.44 0.92 -6.12
CA ALA A 120 -20.19 -0.45 -5.67
C ALA A 120 -19.27 -0.50 -4.45
N ALA A 121 -18.26 0.38 -4.38
CA ALA A 121 -17.41 0.50 -3.21
C ALA A 121 -18.17 1.08 -2.01
N GLU A 122 -19.06 2.06 -2.21
CA GLU A 122 -19.92 2.56 -1.13
C GLU A 122 -20.85 1.48 -0.59
N ARG A 123 -21.49 0.68 -1.46
CA ARG A 123 -22.32 -0.43 -1.01
C ARG A 123 -21.54 -1.42 -0.17
N ARG A 124 -20.33 -1.80 -0.60
CA ARG A 124 -19.46 -2.68 0.18
C ARG A 124 -19.07 -2.08 1.53
N ILE A 125 -18.69 -0.79 1.55
CA ILE A 125 -18.36 -0.09 2.80
C ILE A 125 -19.58 -0.04 3.71
N ALA A 126 -20.76 0.27 3.18
CA ALA A 126 -22.00 0.32 3.94
C ALA A 126 -22.41 -1.06 4.45
N GLU A 127 -22.34 -2.11 3.62
CA GLU A 127 -22.61 -3.50 4.01
C GLU A 127 -21.64 -3.96 5.10
N GLU A 128 -20.35 -3.63 4.98
CA GLU A 128 -19.35 -3.91 6.01
C GLU A 128 -19.64 -3.13 7.31
N GLN A 129 -20.05 -1.86 7.22
CA GLN A 129 -20.45 -1.07 8.38
C GLN A 129 -21.68 -1.65 9.06
N THR A 130 -22.73 -1.99 8.31
CA THR A 130 -23.92 -2.63 8.86
C THR A 130 -23.60 -3.98 9.48
N ARG A 131 -22.71 -4.76 8.86
CA ARG A 131 -22.28 -6.05 9.43
C ARG A 131 -21.52 -5.83 10.74
N ARG A 132 -20.62 -4.84 10.81
CA ARG A 132 -19.91 -4.48 12.05
C ARG A 132 -20.88 -4.00 13.13
N GLU A 133 -21.86 -3.16 12.79
CA GLU A 133 -22.88 -2.68 13.73
C GLU A 133 -23.77 -3.82 14.23
N GLU A 134 -24.15 -4.76 13.36
CA GLU A 134 -24.88 -5.97 13.73
C GLU A 134 -24.04 -6.90 14.61
N GLU A 135 -22.77 -7.09 14.28
CA GLU A 135 -21.81 -7.85 15.10
C GLU A 135 -21.63 -7.20 16.49
N GLU A 136 -21.56 -5.87 16.57
CA GLU A 136 -21.50 -5.11 17.83
C GLU A 136 -22.80 -5.24 18.63
N ARG A 137 -23.96 -5.16 17.98
CA ARG A 137 -25.27 -5.31 18.63
C ARG A 137 -25.52 -6.73 19.13
N ASN A 138 -25.03 -7.73 18.40
CA ASN A 138 -25.15 -9.14 18.74
C ASN A 138 -24.02 -9.63 19.68
N ARG A 139 -23.14 -8.72 20.11
CA ARG A 139 -22.02 -9.06 20.97
C ARG A 139 -22.54 -9.54 22.34
N PRO A 140 -22.03 -10.67 22.86
CA PRO A 140 -22.44 -11.13 24.18
C PRO A 140 -22.08 -10.09 25.25
N PRO A 141 -22.90 -9.96 26.31
CA PRO A 141 -22.55 -9.10 27.43
C PRO A 141 -21.21 -9.56 28.02
N MET A 142 -20.28 -8.61 28.14
CA MET A 142 -18.94 -8.91 28.64
C MET A 142 -19.00 -9.27 30.14
N SER A 143 -18.22 -10.28 30.53
CA SER A 143 -18.00 -10.53 31.96
C SER A 143 -17.15 -9.41 32.57
N ALA A 144 -17.28 -9.17 33.87
CA ALA A 144 -16.44 -8.19 34.59
C ALA A 144 -14.93 -8.47 34.43
N GLN A 145 -14.54 -9.73 34.22
CA GLN A 145 -13.16 -10.11 33.94
C GLN A 145 -12.73 -9.75 32.51
N ALA A 146 -13.62 -9.89 31.52
CA ALA A 146 -13.37 -9.49 30.15
C ALA A 146 -13.23 -7.95 30.04
N GLU A 147 -14.06 -7.19 30.77
CA GLU A 147 -13.97 -5.73 30.83
C GLU A 147 -12.62 -5.27 31.39
N LYS A 148 -12.19 -5.85 32.52
CA LYS A 148 -10.86 -5.60 33.09
C LYS A 148 -9.74 -5.93 32.11
N THR A 149 -9.89 -7.00 31.35
CA THR A 149 -8.91 -7.41 30.34
C THR A 149 -8.85 -6.40 29.20
N VAL A 150 -10.00 -5.96 28.67
CA VAL A 150 -10.05 -4.90 27.64
C VAL A 150 -9.39 -3.63 28.14
N GLN A 151 -9.70 -3.18 29.35
CA GLN A 151 -9.10 -1.99 29.94
C GLN A 151 -7.57 -2.13 30.12
N ALA A 152 -7.09 -3.31 30.52
CA ALA A 152 -5.66 -3.59 30.63
C ALA A 152 -4.95 -3.58 29.26
N LEU A 153 -5.61 -4.08 28.21
CA LEU A 153 -5.11 -4.04 26.83
C LEU A 153 -5.08 -2.60 26.29
N ASP A 154 -6.08 -1.79 26.61
CA ASP A 154 -6.17 -0.38 26.23
C ASP A 154 -5.01 0.44 26.84
N ASN A 155 -4.78 0.28 28.15
CA ASN A 155 -3.63 0.88 28.83
C ASN A 155 -2.28 0.44 28.23
N ALA A 156 -2.18 -0.81 27.78
CA ALA A 156 -0.98 -1.33 27.13
C ALA A 156 -0.79 -0.75 25.70
N ILE A 157 -1.89 -0.46 24.98
CA ILE A 157 -1.85 0.25 23.70
C ILE A 157 -1.34 1.67 23.92
N ASP A 158 -1.95 2.42 24.84
CA ASP A 158 -1.53 3.77 25.21
C ASP A 158 -0.05 3.82 25.61
N TYR A 159 0.42 2.80 26.34
CA TYR A 159 1.82 2.70 26.71
C TYR A 159 2.74 2.52 25.51
N LEU A 160 2.40 1.67 24.54
CA LEU A 160 3.19 1.50 23.32
C LEU A 160 3.15 2.75 22.42
N GLU A 161 2.01 3.45 22.37
CA GLU A 161 1.83 4.65 21.56
C GLU A 161 2.63 5.86 22.06
N ARG A 162 3.13 5.84 23.30
CA ARG A 162 4.10 6.85 23.80
C ARG A 162 5.46 6.77 23.09
N ARG A 163 5.82 5.60 22.54
CA ARG A 163 7.10 5.34 21.84
C ARG A 163 6.85 4.55 20.54
N PRO A 164 6.13 5.15 19.57
CA PRO A 164 5.71 4.45 18.35
C PRO A 164 6.93 3.96 17.55
N GLU A 165 8.06 4.67 17.63
CA GLU A 165 9.28 4.33 16.90
C GLU A 165 9.87 2.97 17.33
N LEU A 166 9.59 2.50 18.55
CA LEU A 166 10.02 1.17 19.00
C LEU A 166 9.18 0.09 18.32
N THR A 167 7.88 0.30 18.22
CA THR A 167 6.94 -0.66 17.61
C THR A 167 7.16 -0.76 16.09
N GLU A 168 7.37 0.37 15.42
CA GLU A 168 7.71 0.43 14.00
C GLU A 168 9.03 -0.28 13.70
N ARG A 169 10.07 -0.02 14.50
CA ARG A 169 11.37 -0.68 14.35
C ARG A 169 11.27 -2.19 14.57
N LEU A 170 10.49 -2.63 15.55
CA LEU A 170 10.27 -4.05 15.85
C LEU A 170 9.59 -4.76 14.66
N SER A 171 8.48 -4.22 14.17
CA SER A 171 7.77 -4.76 13.00
C SER A 171 8.65 -4.75 11.75
N ALA A 172 9.35 -3.65 11.47
CA ALA A 172 10.22 -3.52 10.31
C ALA A 172 11.42 -4.49 10.37
N ALA A 173 12.03 -4.67 11.54
CA ALA A 173 13.13 -5.62 11.73
C ALA A 173 12.64 -7.07 11.51
N ALA A 174 11.48 -7.42 12.08
CA ALA A 174 10.87 -8.73 11.88
C ALA A 174 10.55 -9.01 10.40
N LYS A 175 10.00 -8.01 9.68
CA LYS A 175 9.73 -8.11 8.23
C LYS A 175 11.00 -8.31 7.42
N ARG A 176 12.08 -7.56 7.73
CA ARG A 176 13.38 -7.73 7.07
C ARG A 176 13.96 -9.12 7.31
N ARG A 177 13.93 -9.62 8.55
CA ARG A 177 14.37 -10.98 8.90
C ARG A 177 13.59 -12.03 8.11
N ARG A 178 12.27 -11.92 8.03
CA ARG A 178 11.43 -12.86 7.29
C ARG A 178 11.72 -12.83 5.79
N ASN A 179 11.79 -11.64 5.19
CA ASN A 179 12.13 -11.49 3.78
C ASN A 179 13.49 -12.10 3.45
N PHE A 180 14.49 -11.92 4.32
CA PHE A 180 15.81 -12.53 4.16
C PHE A 180 15.74 -14.07 4.20
N GLN A 181 14.98 -14.63 5.15
CA GLN A 181 14.82 -16.09 5.26
C GLN A 181 14.04 -16.71 4.10
N CYS A 182 13.06 -15.99 3.54
CA CYS A 182 12.26 -16.44 2.40
C CYS A 182 12.96 -16.22 1.04
N THR A 183 14.02 -15.42 0.98
CA THR A 183 14.76 -15.21 -0.27
C THR A 183 15.59 -16.46 -0.57
N ASN A 184 15.13 -17.27 -1.54
CA ASN A 184 15.80 -18.48 -1.96
C ASN A 184 17.27 -18.22 -2.33
N GLY A 185 18.18 -19.08 -1.86
CA GLY A 185 19.61 -19.01 -2.17
C GLY A 185 19.91 -19.04 -3.68
N SER A 186 19.01 -19.63 -4.49
CA SER A 186 19.10 -19.65 -5.95
C SER A 186 19.06 -18.26 -6.59
N TYR A 187 18.31 -17.32 -6.01
CA TYR A 187 18.24 -15.94 -6.52
C TYR A 187 19.58 -15.21 -6.34
N ARG A 188 20.32 -15.54 -5.27
CA ARG A 188 21.66 -15.01 -5.01
C ARG A 188 22.67 -15.54 -6.04
N TRP A 189 22.58 -16.82 -6.37
CA TRP A 189 23.41 -17.43 -7.43
C TRP A 189 23.08 -16.88 -8.82
N ALA A 190 21.80 -16.69 -9.12
CA ALA A 190 21.36 -16.06 -10.37
C ALA A 190 21.88 -14.62 -10.48
N ALA A 191 21.77 -13.83 -9.41
CA ALA A 191 22.31 -12.47 -9.37
C ALA A 191 23.83 -12.43 -9.52
N MET A 192 24.56 -13.36 -8.88
CA MET A 192 26.02 -13.49 -9.08
C MET A 192 26.38 -13.84 -10.53
N ALA A 193 25.66 -14.77 -11.16
CA ALA A 193 25.87 -15.15 -12.56
C ALA A 193 25.59 -13.97 -13.51
N ILE A 194 24.50 -13.23 -13.29
CA ILE A 194 24.15 -12.03 -14.07
C ILE A 194 25.23 -10.95 -13.91
N THR A 195 25.72 -10.74 -12.68
CA THR A 195 26.81 -9.78 -12.42
C THR A 195 28.09 -10.18 -13.15
N LEU A 196 28.45 -11.47 -13.12
CA LEU A 196 29.63 -12.00 -13.81
C LEU A 196 29.54 -11.82 -15.33
N LEU A 197 28.35 -12.04 -15.91
CA LEU A 197 28.07 -11.75 -17.32
C LEU A 197 28.20 -10.25 -17.63
N GLY A 198 27.77 -9.38 -16.72
CA GLY A 198 27.97 -7.92 -16.83
C GLY A 198 29.44 -7.52 -16.90
N PHE A 199 30.29 -8.10 -16.02
CA PHE A 199 31.74 -7.87 -16.06
C PHE A 199 32.40 -8.43 -17.32
N ALA A 200 31.97 -9.62 -17.79
CA ALA A 200 32.47 -10.20 -19.03
C ALA A 200 32.11 -9.34 -20.25
N ALA A 201 30.86 -8.83 -20.31
CA ALA A 201 30.42 -7.90 -21.36
C ALA A 201 31.20 -6.58 -21.32
N LEU A 202 31.51 -6.05 -20.14
CA LEU A 202 32.32 -4.86 -19.96
C LEU A 202 33.76 -5.08 -20.46
N ALA A 203 34.40 -6.19 -20.08
CA ALA A 203 35.76 -6.51 -20.53
C ALA A 203 35.82 -6.68 -22.05
N TYR A 204 34.83 -7.36 -22.64
CA TYR A 204 34.72 -7.54 -24.08
C TYR A 204 34.43 -6.22 -24.81
N GLY A 205 33.60 -5.34 -24.22
CA GLY A 205 33.35 -3.99 -24.71
C GLY A 205 34.63 -3.15 -24.79
N ILE A 206 35.47 -3.21 -23.75
CA ILE A 206 36.78 -2.52 -23.73
C ILE A 206 37.71 -3.06 -24.84
N VAL A 207 37.81 -4.39 -24.98
CA VAL A 207 38.66 -5.01 -26.03
C VAL A 207 38.16 -4.66 -27.44
N SER A 208 36.85 -4.65 -27.65
CA SER A 208 36.23 -4.29 -28.94
C SER A 208 36.48 -2.82 -29.31
N PHE A 209 36.43 -1.93 -28.32
CA PHE A 209 36.77 -0.51 -28.49
C PHE A 209 38.24 -0.31 -28.89
N MET A 210 39.17 -1.01 -28.23
CA MET A 210 40.60 -0.92 -28.55
C MET A 210 40.98 -1.49 -29.94
N ARG A 211 40.17 -2.41 -30.49
CA ARG A 211 40.39 -3.02 -31.81
C ARG A 211 39.65 -2.33 -32.96
N HIS A 212 39.17 -1.10 -32.76
CA HIS A 212 38.36 -0.35 -33.74
C HIS A 212 37.12 -1.12 -34.23
N GLY A 213 36.44 -1.84 -33.33
CA GLY A 213 35.14 -2.43 -33.62
C GLY A 213 34.07 -1.39 -33.97
N SER A 214 33.02 -1.80 -34.68
CA SER A 214 31.91 -0.92 -35.05
C SER A 214 31.25 -0.27 -33.82
N PHE A 215 30.95 1.03 -33.91
CA PHE A 215 30.34 1.85 -32.84
C PHE A 215 29.19 1.15 -32.10
N SER A 216 28.30 0.50 -32.86
CA SER A 216 27.13 -0.20 -32.34
C SER A 216 27.48 -1.37 -31.42
N ILE A 217 28.62 -2.04 -31.62
CA ILE A 217 28.98 -3.27 -30.89
C ILE A 217 29.43 -2.93 -29.47
N TYR A 218 30.38 -2.01 -29.29
CA TYR A 218 30.81 -1.63 -27.95
C TYR A 218 29.73 -0.85 -27.19
N PHE A 219 28.93 0.00 -27.86
CA PHE A 219 27.82 0.70 -27.22
C PHE A 219 26.76 -0.27 -26.66
N THR A 220 26.42 -1.32 -27.41
CA THR A 220 25.50 -2.37 -26.94
C THR A 220 26.08 -3.15 -25.77
N LEU A 221 27.37 -3.49 -25.81
CA LEU A 221 28.06 -4.22 -24.74
C LEU A 221 28.16 -3.39 -23.45
N PHE A 222 28.46 -2.10 -23.54
CA PHE A 222 28.46 -1.19 -22.39
C PHE A 222 27.04 -1.00 -21.83
N GLY A 223 26.01 -0.92 -22.68
CA GLY A 223 24.62 -0.87 -22.25
C GLY A 223 24.18 -2.14 -21.50
N LEU A 224 24.50 -3.32 -22.04
CA LEU A 224 24.25 -4.60 -21.39
C LEU A 224 25.03 -4.75 -20.09
N ALA A 225 26.30 -4.34 -20.07
CA ALA A 225 27.11 -4.31 -18.86
C ALA A 225 26.44 -3.43 -17.79
N ALA A 226 26.04 -2.20 -18.12
CA ALA A 226 25.36 -1.32 -17.16
C ALA A 226 24.09 -1.98 -16.60
N ILE A 227 23.21 -2.50 -17.47
CA ILE A 227 21.95 -3.16 -17.05
C ILE A 227 22.22 -4.35 -16.13
N PHE A 228 23.14 -5.25 -16.50
CA PHE A 228 23.44 -6.46 -15.72
C PHE A 228 24.15 -6.16 -14.41
N THR A 229 25.05 -5.17 -14.39
CA THR A 229 25.77 -4.81 -13.16
C THR A 229 24.83 -4.10 -12.17
N PHE A 230 23.96 -3.18 -12.64
CA PHE A 230 22.96 -2.54 -11.77
C PHE A 230 21.92 -3.53 -11.23
N ALA A 231 21.43 -4.45 -12.07
CA ALA A 231 20.54 -5.53 -11.63
C ALA A 231 21.23 -6.43 -10.59
N GLY A 232 22.49 -6.79 -10.80
CA GLY A 232 23.29 -7.61 -9.88
C GLY A 232 23.58 -6.94 -8.54
N PHE A 233 24.02 -5.68 -8.54
CA PHE A 233 24.37 -4.93 -7.31
C PHE A 233 23.19 -4.74 -6.36
N SER A 234 21.96 -4.69 -6.87
CA SER A 234 20.76 -4.60 -6.03
C SER A 234 20.50 -5.85 -5.17
N VAL A 235 21.14 -6.99 -5.52
CA VAL A 235 20.92 -8.31 -4.89
C VAL A 235 22.20 -8.86 -4.22
N LEU A 236 23.37 -8.27 -4.50
CA LEU A 236 24.63 -8.69 -3.87
C LEU A 236 24.64 -8.39 -2.36
N PRO A 237 25.24 -9.26 -1.53
CA PRO A 237 25.36 -9.04 -0.10
C PRO A 237 26.29 -7.85 0.18
N THR A 238 25.70 -6.66 0.31
CA THR A 238 26.39 -5.46 0.80
C THR A 238 26.50 -5.50 2.33
N ALA A 239 27.41 -4.71 2.92
CA ALA A 239 27.66 -4.68 4.37
C ALA A 239 26.42 -4.42 5.24
N ARG A 240 25.38 -3.78 4.67
CA ARG A 240 24.07 -3.52 5.31
C ARG A 240 23.01 -4.61 5.08
N ASN A 241 23.29 -5.59 4.23
CA ASN A 241 22.38 -6.69 3.87
C ASN A 241 23.03 -8.06 4.13
N ASN A 242 23.86 -8.15 5.17
CA ASN A 242 24.48 -9.39 5.62
C ASN A 242 23.64 -10.04 6.74
N ARG A 243 23.57 -11.38 6.77
CA ARG A 243 22.81 -12.17 7.74
C ARG A 243 23.06 -11.71 9.18
N ALA A 244 24.33 -11.49 9.53
CA ALA A 244 24.73 -11.04 10.87
C ALA A 244 24.07 -9.70 11.25
N SER A 245 24.11 -8.71 10.34
CA SER A 245 23.51 -7.39 10.57
C SER A 245 21.99 -7.45 10.71
N ILE A 246 21.31 -8.32 9.95
CA ILE A 246 19.85 -8.49 9.99
C ILE A 246 19.44 -9.14 11.31
N MET A 247 20.14 -10.21 11.72
CA MET A 247 19.86 -10.90 12.97
C MET A 247 20.19 -10.02 14.18
N GLN A 248 21.28 -9.26 14.13
CA GLN A 248 21.66 -8.33 15.19
C GLN A 248 20.65 -7.17 15.33
N ASN A 249 20.16 -6.63 14.22
CA ASN A 249 19.15 -5.57 14.25
C ASN A 249 17.81 -6.08 14.82
N ASP A 250 17.37 -7.28 14.43
CA ASP A 250 16.18 -7.92 15.00
C ASP A 250 16.33 -8.17 16.51
N ALA A 251 17.47 -8.70 16.95
CA ALA A 251 17.78 -8.90 18.37
C ALA A 251 17.80 -7.57 19.15
N GLN A 252 18.44 -6.54 18.60
CA GLN A 252 18.50 -5.21 19.23
C GLN A 252 17.13 -4.54 19.31
N ALA A 253 16.27 -4.73 18.30
CA ALA A 253 14.91 -4.20 18.32
C ALA A 253 14.08 -4.87 19.43
N GLN A 254 14.21 -6.19 19.59
CA GLN A 254 13.56 -6.94 20.67
C GLN A 254 14.11 -6.56 22.05
N GLU A 255 15.42 -6.39 22.20
CA GLU A 255 16.05 -5.98 23.45
C GLU A 255 15.60 -4.58 23.88
N LYS A 256 15.57 -3.62 22.95
CA LYS A 256 15.06 -2.26 23.23
C LYS A 256 13.59 -2.27 23.60
N MET A 257 12.78 -3.09 22.93
CA MET A 257 11.38 -3.27 23.31
C MET A 257 11.27 -3.89 24.70
N GLN A 258 12.04 -4.93 25.01
CA GLN A 258 12.05 -5.58 26.32
C GLN A 258 12.44 -4.60 27.44
N ALA A 259 13.46 -3.77 27.21
CA ALA A 259 13.87 -2.73 28.15
C ALA A 259 12.77 -1.70 28.37
N TYR A 260 12.09 -1.27 27.29
CA TYR A 260 10.95 -0.35 27.40
C TYR A 260 9.76 -0.94 28.16
N LEU A 261 9.49 -2.23 27.99
CA LEU A 261 8.41 -2.93 28.68
C LEU A 261 8.73 -3.24 30.14
N ALA A 262 10.01 -3.21 30.56
CA ALA A 262 10.40 -3.51 31.93
C ALA A 262 9.82 -2.53 32.95
N ASP A 263 9.58 -1.28 32.53
CA ASP A 263 8.97 -0.24 33.37
C ASP A 263 7.43 -0.40 33.48
N TYR A 264 6.83 -1.28 32.67
CA TYR A 264 5.40 -1.58 32.71
C TYR A 264 5.14 -2.86 33.50
N LEU A 265 4.49 -2.72 34.66
CA LEU A 265 4.14 -3.85 35.50
C LEU A 265 3.17 -4.80 34.78
N ASN A 266 3.57 -6.06 34.61
CA ASN A 266 2.75 -7.13 34.02
C ASN A 266 2.20 -6.81 32.62
N PHE A 267 3.07 -6.37 31.71
CA PHE A 267 2.67 -6.13 30.32
C PHE A 267 2.07 -7.41 29.67
N PRO A 268 0.94 -7.32 28.94
CA PRO A 268 0.15 -8.49 28.52
C PRO A 268 0.78 -9.32 27.39
N LEU A 269 1.90 -8.88 26.82
CA LEU A 269 2.57 -9.53 25.69
C LEU A 269 4.07 -9.75 25.96
N PRO A 270 4.66 -10.81 25.40
CA PRO A 270 6.11 -10.88 25.22
C PRO A 270 6.62 -9.74 24.33
N ALA A 271 7.82 -9.22 24.57
CA ALA A 271 8.40 -8.13 23.78
C ALA A 271 8.42 -8.39 22.27
N ARG A 272 8.61 -9.66 21.86
CA ARG A 272 8.57 -10.08 20.44
C ARG A 272 7.22 -9.86 19.75
N TYR A 273 6.12 -9.72 20.49
CA TYR A 273 4.77 -9.46 19.96
C TYR A 273 4.25 -8.06 20.32
N ALA A 274 5.03 -7.24 21.03
CA ALA A 274 4.60 -5.97 21.57
C ALA A 274 4.39 -4.91 20.48
N HIS A 275 3.21 -4.94 19.86
CA HIS A 275 2.79 -4.03 18.81
C HIS A 275 1.31 -3.67 19.01
N PRO A 276 0.89 -2.39 18.85
CA PRO A 276 -0.48 -1.95 19.12
C PRO A 276 -1.54 -2.75 18.35
N VAL A 277 -1.27 -3.08 17.09
CA VAL A 277 -2.16 -3.91 16.26
C VAL A 277 -2.41 -5.30 16.87
N VAL A 278 -1.44 -5.90 17.56
CA VAL A 278 -1.63 -7.19 18.26
C VAL A 278 -2.62 -7.01 19.41
N LEU A 279 -2.43 -5.97 20.23
CA LEU A 279 -3.31 -5.66 21.36
C LEU A 279 -4.73 -5.32 20.90
N ARG A 280 -4.91 -4.56 19.81
CA ARG A 280 -6.23 -4.26 19.23
C ARG A 280 -6.93 -5.52 18.70
N ARG A 281 -6.17 -6.47 18.14
CA ARG A 281 -6.71 -7.78 17.74
C ARG A 281 -7.11 -8.63 18.96
N MET A 282 -6.32 -8.60 20.03
CA MET A 282 -6.67 -9.24 21.31
C MET A 282 -7.93 -8.61 21.91
N GLN A 283 -8.04 -7.29 21.89
CA GLN A 283 -9.20 -6.55 22.39
C GLN A 283 -10.46 -6.99 21.65
N ARG A 284 -10.41 -7.05 20.30
CA ARG A 284 -11.51 -7.59 19.48
C ARG A 284 -11.86 -9.03 19.89
N ALA A 285 -10.88 -9.91 20.04
CA ALA A 285 -11.13 -11.29 20.48
C ALA A 285 -11.85 -11.37 21.85
N VAL A 286 -11.50 -10.50 22.79
CA VAL A 286 -12.16 -10.44 24.10
C VAL A 286 -13.57 -9.88 23.98
N MET A 287 -13.74 -8.79 23.24
CA MET A 287 -15.05 -8.17 23.06
C MET A 287 -16.00 -9.12 22.30
N ASP A 288 -15.52 -9.87 21.31
CA ASP A 288 -16.29 -10.89 20.58
C ASP A 288 -16.65 -12.13 21.44
N GLY A 289 -16.23 -12.19 22.71
CA GLY A 289 -16.44 -13.33 23.60
C GLY A 289 -15.60 -14.56 23.25
N ARG A 290 -14.62 -14.45 22.34
CA ARG A 290 -13.69 -15.53 21.98
C ARG A 290 -12.58 -15.73 23.03
N ALA A 291 -12.38 -14.76 23.92
CA ALA A 291 -11.43 -14.81 25.01
C ALA A 291 -11.94 -14.02 26.23
N VAL A 292 -11.46 -14.38 27.42
CA VAL A 292 -11.76 -13.64 28.66
C VAL A 292 -10.49 -13.04 29.28
N THR A 293 -9.33 -13.65 29.05
CA THR A 293 -8.02 -13.19 29.57
C THR A 293 -7.07 -12.79 28.45
N ALA A 294 -6.05 -11.99 28.77
CA ALA A 294 -5.04 -11.56 27.79
C ALA A 294 -4.30 -12.76 27.14
N ALA A 295 -4.02 -13.81 27.90
CA ALA A 295 -3.38 -15.02 27.38
C ALA A 295 -4.27 -15.73 26.34
N GLN A 296 -5.55 -15.94 26.67
CA GLN A 296 -6.51 -16.53 25.73
C GLN A 296 -6.67 -15.67 24.48
N ALA A 297 -6.72 -14.33 24.65
CA ALA A 297 -6.84 -13.41 23.53
C ALA A 297 -5.62 -13.49 22.60
N LEU A 298 -4.41 -13.64 23.14
CA LEU A 298 -3.21 -13.87 22.34
C LEU A 298 -3.28 -15.20 21.58
N ASP A 299 -3.78 -16.27 22.20
CA ASP A 299 -3.95 -17.57 21.53
C ASP A 299 -4.94 -17.49 20.37
N VAL A 300 -6.03 -16.73 20.54
CA VAL A 300 -6.98 -16.44 19.46
C VAL A 300 -6.28 -15.69 18.32
N VAL A 301 -5.50 -14.64 18.61
CA VAL A 301 -4.75 -13.91 17.56
C VAL A 301 -3.74 -14.82 16.85
N LYS A 302 -3.05 -15.71 17.58
CA LYS A 302 -2.16 -16.71 16.98
C LYS A 302 -2.91 -17.65 16.04
N ALA A 303 -4.10 -18.11 16.42
CA ALA A 303 -4.93 -18.98 15.59
C ALA A 303 -5.43 -18.26 14.33
N ASP A 304 -5.95 -17.04 14.47
CA ASP A 304 -6.43 -16.21 13.35
C ASP A 304 -5.30 -15.95 12.34
N LEU A 305 -4.10 -15.58 12.80
CA LEU A 305 -2.94 -15.35 11.93
C LEU A 305 -2.46 -16.62 11.21
N LYS A 306 -2.60 -17.80 11.81
CA LYS A 306 -2.30 -19.10 11.19
C LYS A 306 -3.32 -19.47 10.11
N ALA A 307 -4.59 -19.12 10.30
CA ALA A 307 -5.65 -19.42 9.33
C ALA A 307 -5.52 -18.58 8.04
N LEU A 308 -4.93 -17.39 8.12
CA LEU A 308 -4.71 -16.53 6.97
C LEU A 308 -3.65 -17.12 6.02
N ASN A 309 -4.07 -17.55 4.84
CA ASN A 309 -3.19 -18.06 3.77
C ASN A 309 -3.38 -17.24 2.48
N ALA A 310 -2.60 -17.55 1.44
CA ALA A 310 -2.62 -16.83 0.16
C ALA A 310 -4.01 -16.84 -0.53
N ASP A 311 -4.85 -17.82 -0.21
CA ASP A 311 -6.17 -18.01 -0.79
C ASP A 311 -7.29 -17.30 0.00
N VAL A 312 -6.97 -16.71 1.17
CA VAL A 312 -7.95 -16.03 2.01
C VAL A 312 -8.05 -14.56 1.60
N THR A 313 -9.24 -14.15 1.16
CA THR A 313 -9.53 -12.74 0.86
C THR A 313 -9.98 -12.04 2.13
N VAL A 314 -9.25 -11.00 2.53
CA VAL A 314 -9.54 -10.17 3.71
C VAL A 314 -9.82 -8.72 3.29
N SER A 315 -10.40 -7.92 4.19
CA SER A 315 -10.56 -6.48 3.96
C SER A 315 -9.19 -5.79 3.88
N GLN A 316 -9.14 -4.59 3.29
CA GLN A 316 -7.88 -3.83 3.20
C GLN A 316 -7.31 -3.50 4.59
N GLU A 317 -8.18 -3.13 5.53
CA GLU A 317 -7.80 -2.86 6.92
C GLU A 317 -7.19 -4.10 7.58
N GLU A 318 -7.84 -5.26 7.43
CA GLU A 318 -7.33 -6.51 7.97
C GLU A 318 -6.01 -6.91 7.31
N TYR A 319 -5.86 -6.70 6.00
CA TYR A 319 -4.62 -6.92 5.28
C TYR A 319 -3.48 -6.06 5.83
N ASP A 320 -3.70 -4.76 6.02
CA ASP A 320 -2.69 -3.82 6.49
C ASP A 320 -2.22 -4.19 7.92
N GLU A 321 -3.15 -4.57 8.78
CA GLU A 321 -2.84 -5.09 10.12
C GLU A 321 -2.01 -6.37 10.06
N VAL A 322 -2.41 -7.34 9.25
CA VAL A 322 -1.73 -8.64 9.12
C VAL A 322 -0.32 -8.43 8.59
N VAL A 323 -0.14 -7.58 7.57
CA VAL A 323 1.17 -7.25 7.01
C VAL A 323 2.08 -6.60 8.05
N ALA A 324 1.52 -5.82 8.99
CA ALA A 324 2.29 -5.18 10.05
C ALA A 324 2.83 -6.17 11.09
N ILE A 325 2.07 -7.20 11.47
CA ILE A 325 2.42 -8.05 12.63
C ILE A 325 2.83 -9.48 12.27
N LYS A 326 2.39 -10.05 11.14
CA LYS A 326 2.50 -11.49 10.87
C LYS A 326 3.94 -11.99 10.83
N SER A 327 4.88 -11.17 10.35
CA SER A 327 6.31 -11.50 10.35
C SER A 327 6.86 -11.75 11.76
N MET A 328 6.37 -11.03 12.77
CA MET A 328 6.77 -11.17 14.17
C MET A 328 6.37 -12.55 14.71
N PHE A 329 5.16 -13.01 14.39
CA PHE A 329 4.65 -14.33 14.76
C PHE A 329 5.35 -15.46 14.02
N LEU A 330 5.56 -15.31 12.71
CA LEU A 330 6.25 -16.31 11.90
C LEU A 330 7.70 -16.51 12.35
N ASN A 331 8.41 -15.42 12.68
CA ASN A 331 9.81 -15.50 13.13
C ASN A 331 9.96 -16.19 14.49
N ALA A 332 8.91 -16.16 15.31
CA ALA A 332 8.84 -16.80 16.62
C ALA A 332 8.09 -18.13 16.60
N GLU A 333 7.69 -18.63 15.42
CA GLU A 333 6.95 -19.88 15.25
C GLU A 333 5.65 -19.95 16.08
N TYR A 334 5.04 -18.78 16.34
CA TYR A 334 3.88 -18.62 17.22
C TYR A 334 4.10 -19.05 18.68
N GLN A 335 5.36 -19.14 19.15
CA GLN A 335 5.72 -19.43 20.53
C GLN A 335 5.58 -18.21 21.43
#